data_AF-A0A7C5PAC8-F1
#
_entry.id   AF-A0A7C5PAC8-F1
#
_cell.length_a   1.000
_cell.length_b   1.000
_cell.length_c   1.000
_cell.angle_alpha   90.00
_cell.angle_beta   90.00
_cell.angle_gamma   90.00
#
_symmetry.space_group_name_H-M   'P 1'
#
loop_
_entity.id
_entity.type
_entity.pdbx_description
1 polymer ?
#
loop_
_entity_poly.entity_id
_entity_poly.type
_entity_poly.pdbx_seq_one_letter_code
_entity_poly.pdbx_strand_id
1 'polypeptide(L)'
;MEKKTMQKGRSYYKKGRVLWVLKYREKLFSKVLGTYPYYVEVDLAKNSSRCTCPQGKDCKHAAATIMAFEEGFYIESHEPVSEFFPDAALKRHLFHDNPELGLEILLKELQYQINNDESGSEVARLLREALKLFSLVPSKEKGFQILEIFREFERLFPDYNLTGELEKEVKETLKGCSL
;
A
#
# COMPACT_ATOMS: atom_id res chain seq x y z
N MET A 1 1.04 -24.60 6.60
CA MET A 1 1.95 -23.58 7.18
C MET A 1 2.39 -23.93 8.60
N GLU A 2 3.67 -23.74 8.94
CA GLU A 2 4.20 -24.03 10.30
C GLU A 2 3.74 -23.01 11.37
N LYS A 3 3.64 -23.45 12.63
CA LYS A 3 3.23 -22.62 13.77
C LYS A 3 4.07 -21.35 13.94
N LYS A 4 5.38 -21.45 13.75
CA LYS A 4 6.31 -20.31 13.87
C LYS A 4 6.04 -19.26 12.77
N THR A 5 5.72 -19.68 11.56
CA THR A 5 5.34 -18.79 10.46
C THR A 5 4.03 -18.08 10.77
N MET A 6 3.03 -18.79 11.27
CA MET A 6 1.75 -18.19 11.67
C MET A 6 1.93 -17.12 12.75
N GLN A 7 2.77 -17.38 13.75
CA GLN A 7 3.09 -16.39 14.78
C GLN A 7 3.77 -15.13 14.20
N LYS A 8 4.73 -15.31 13.27
CA LYS A 8 5.37 -14.19 12.57
C LYS A 8 4.35 -13.42 11.73
N GLY A 9 3.45 -14.10 11.02
CA GLY A 9 2.39 -13.48 10.24
C GLY A 9 1.44 -12.64 11.09
N ARG A 10 1.00 -13.18 12.24
CA ARG A 10 0.21 -12.42 13.22
C ARG A 10 0.95 -11.17 13.70
N SER A 11 2.25 -11.27 13.97
CA SER A 11 3.05 -10.08 14.31
C SER A 11 3.13 -9.07 13.16
N TYR A 12 3.21 -9.51 11.91
CA TYR A 12 3.23 -8.62 10.75
C TYR A 12 1.90 -7.89 10.60
N TYR A 13 0.78 -8.60 10.70
CA TYR A 13 -0.55 -8.00 10.67
C TYR A 13 -0.74 -6.97 11.79
N LYS A 14 -0.43 -7.34 13.05
CA LYS A 14 -0.53 -6.41 14.20
C LYS A 14 0.38 -5.18 14.10
N LYS A 15 1.49 -5.26 13.36
CA LYS A 15 2.39 -4.12 13.07
C LYS A 15 1.91 -3.30 11.87
N GLY A 16 0.69 -3.55 11.37
CA GLY A 16 0.14 -2.88 10.20
C GLY A 16 0.94 -3.17 8.93
N ARG A 17 1.61 -4.31 8.77
CA ARG A 17 2.40 -4.55 7.54
C ARG A 17 1.54 -4.95 6.33
N VAL A 18 0.30 -5.37 6.55
CA VAL A 18 -0.66 -5.62 5.46
C VAL A 18 -1.22 -4.28 5.01
N LEU A 19 -1.06 -3.93 3.72
CA LEU A 19 -1.60 -2.69 3.18
C LEU A 19 -3.08 -2.83 2.84
N TRP A 20 -3.43 -3.94 2.20
CA TRP A 20 -4.79 -4.25 1.78
C TRP A 20 -4.95 -5.76 1.55
N VAL A 21 -6.18 -6.25 1.60
CA VAL A 21 -6.55 -7.59 1.14
C VAL A 21 -7.76 -7.45 0.22
N LEU A 22 -7.67 -8.01 -0.97
CA LEU A 22 -8.77 -8.12 -1.90
C LEU A 22 -9.18 -9.59 -1.97
N LYS A 23 -10.44 -9.89 -1.68
CA LYS A 23 -11.01 -11.23 -1.87
C LYS A 23 -11.76 -11.27 -3.21
N TYR A 24 -11.50 -12.31 -3.99
CA TYR A 24 -12.28 -12.62 -5.18
C TYR A 24 -12.50 -14.13 -5.21
N ARG A 25 -13.76 -14.56 -5.06
CA ARG A 25 -14.12 -15.97 -4.92
C ARG A 25 -13.33 -16.60 -3.74
N GLU A 26 -12.72 -17.76 -3.96
CA GLU A 26 -11.89 -18.49 -2.98
C GLU A 26 -10.42 -18.03 -2.98
N LYS A 27 -10.12 -16.82 -3.47
CA LYS A 27 -8.77 -16.27 -3.50
C LYS A 27 -8.66 -14.97 -2.74
N LEU A 28 -7.53 -14.82 -2.05
CA LEU A 28 -7.10 -13.58 -1.43
C LEU A 28 -5.87 -13.06 -2.18
N PHE A 29 -5.89 -11.77 -2.51
CA PHE A 29 -4.76 -11.03 -3.04
C PHE A 29 -4.38 -9.95 -2.05
N SER A 30 -3.08 -9.72 -1.84
CA SER A 30 -2.62 -8.71 -0.89
C SER A 30 -1.28 -8.12 -1.28
N LYS A 31 -1.00 -6.93 -0.77
CA LYS A 31 0.33 -6.33 -0.71
C LYS A 31 0.76 -6.17 0.74
N VAL A 32 1.91 -6.75 1.08
CA VAL A 32 2.42 -6.80 2.46
C VAL A 32 3.84 -6.24 2.51
N LEU A 33 4.07 -5.29 3.40
CA LEU A 33 5.37 -4.65 3.61
C LEU A 33 6.37 -5.59 4.30
N GLY A 34 7.47 -5.89 3.62
CA GLY A 34 8.60 -6.69 4.13
C GLY A 34 9.91 -5.92 4.10
N THR A 35 10.94 -6.54 3.50
CA THR A 35 12.16 -5.84 3.04
C THR A 35 11.87 -5.03 1.77
N TYR A 36 10.94 -5.53 0.96
CA TYR A 36 10.26 -4.79 -0.10
C TYR A 36 8.74 -5.01 0.06
N PRO A 37 7.87 -4.25 -0.60
CA PRO A 37 6.46 -4.61 -0.71
C PRO A 37 6.32 -5.90 -1.52
N TYR A 38 5.71 -6.92 -0.93
CA TYR A 38 5.50 -8.22 -1.59
C TYR A 38 4.04 -8.43 -1.92
N TYR A 39 3.78 -9.00 -3.10
CA TYR A 39 2.47 -9.41 -3.55
C TYR A 39 2.20 -10.84 -3.10
N VAL A 40 1.01 -11.07 -2.58
CA VAL A 40 0.58 -12.34 -2.00
C VAL A 40 -0.69 -12.80 -2.69
N GLU A 41 -0.75 -14.09 -3.00
CA GLU A 41 -1.95 -14.81 -3.42
C GLU A 41 -2.16 -15.98 -2.45
N VAL A 42 -3.38 -16.14 -1.94
CA VAL A 42 -3.81 -17.29 -1.15
C VAL A 42 -5.03 -17.91 -1.82
N ASP A 43 -4.97 -19.19 -2.12
CA ASP A 43 -6.11 -19.98 -2.60
C ASP A 43 -6.68 -20.74 -1.41
N LEU A 44 -7.85 -20.31 -0.94
CA LEU A 44 -8.57 -20.86 0.23
C LEU A 44 -9.05 -22.27 -0.05
N ALA A 45 -9.54 -22.54 -1.26
CA ALA A 45 -10.04 -23.86 -1.65
C ALA A 45 -8.93 -24.92 -1.71
N LYS A 46 -7.74 -24.53 -2.19
CA LYS A 46 -6.57 -25.43 -2.27
C LYS A 46 -5.68 -25.39 -1.04
N ASN A 47 -5.98 -24.52 -0.07
CA ASN A 47 -5.13 -24.26 1.09
C ASN A 47 -3.65 -24.03 0.69
N SER A 48 -3.43 -23.16 -0.29
CA SER A 48 -2.10 -22.92 -0.87
C SER A 48 -1.82 -21.42 -0.98
N SER A 49 -0.54 -21.05 -1.03
CA SER A 49 -0.14 -19.64 -1.13
C SER A 49 1.06 -19.42 -2.04
N ARG A 50 1.11 -18.24 -2.65
CA ARG A 50 2.23 -17.70 -3.41
C ARG A 50 2.55 -16.29 -2.90
N CYS A 51 3.81 -15.94 -2.88
CA CYS A 51 4.29 -14.65 -2.45
C CYS A 51 5.55 -14.28 -3.24
N THR A 52 5.68 -13.02 -3.65
CA THR A 52 6.88 -12.55 -4.38
C THR A 52 8.11 -12.40 -3.48
N CYS A 53 8.03 -12.73 -2.20
CA CYS A 53 9.19 -12.75 -1.32
C CYS A 53 10.12 -13.94 -1.61
N PRO A 54 11.41 -13.89 -1.18
CA PRO A 54 12.36 -14.98 -1.43
C PRO A 54 11.94 -16.37 -0.94
N GLN A 55 11.03 -16.47 0.04
CA GLN A 55 10.49 -17.75 0.52
C GLN A 55 9.45 -18.36 -0.45
N GLY A 56 8.77 -17.54 -1.27
CA GLY A 56 7.85 -17.99 -2.31
C GLY A 56 6.47 -18.49 -1.84
N LYS A 57 6.39 -19.33 -0.80
CA LYS A 57 5.16 -19.94 -0.29
C LYS A 57 5.20 -20.14 1.22
N ASP A 58 4.04 -20.32 1.86
CA ASP A 58 3.93 -20.61 3.30
C ASP A 58 4.79 -19.66 4.16
N CYS A 59 4.81 -18.39 3.77
CA CYS A 59 5.65 -17.37 4.37
C CYS A 59 4.85 -16.50 5.35
N LYS A 60 5.56 -15.69 6.13
CA LYS A 60 4.94 -14.75 7.09
C LYS A 60 3.98 -13.74 6.41
N HIS A 61 4.18 -13.41 5.13
CA HIS A 61 3.28 -12.50 4.41
C HIS A 61 1.96 -13.17 4.03
N ALA A 62 2.00 -14.44 3.60
CA ALA A 62 0.82 -15.26 3.38
C ALA A 62 0.05 -15.47 4.69
N ALA A 63 0.75 -15.81 5.77
CA ALA A 63 0.15 -15.87 7.11
C ALA A 63 -0.51 -14.55 7.51
N ALA A 64 0.17 -13.41 7.32
CA ALA A 64 -0.39 -12.09 7.66
C ALA A 64 -1.64 -11.76 6.84
N THR A 65 -1.68 -12.17 5.56
CA THR A 65 -2.85 -12.00 4.68
C THR A 65 -4.05 -12.83 5.17
N ILE A 66 -3.82 -14.09 5.55
CA ILE A 66 -4.86 -14.94 6.13
C ILE A 66 -5.38 -14.35 7.44
N MET A 67 -4.49 -13.90 8.34
CA MET A 67 -4.90 -13.25 9.59
C MET A 67 -5.71 -11.97 9.34
N ALA A 68 -5.30 -11.14 8.38
CA ALA A 68 -6.05 -9.96 7.99
C ALA A 68 -7.47 -10.30 7.52
N PHE A 69 -7.60 -11.31 6.66
CA PHE A 69 -8.90 -11.79 6.18
C PHE A 69 -9.77 -12.32 7.32
N GLU A 70 -9.23 -13.18 8.19
CA GLU A 70 -9.95 -13.75 9.35
C GLU A 70 -10.43 -12.67 10.34
N GLU A 71 -9.68 -11.57 10.47
CA GLU A 71 -10.04 -10.43 11.33
C GLU A 71 -10.92 -9.39 10.59
N GLY A 72 -11.38 -9.70 9.37
CA GLY A 72 -12.30 -8.85 8.59
C GLY A 72 -11.64 -7.69 7.84
N PHE A 73 -10.31 -7.60 7.79
CA PHE A 73 -9.58 -6.59 7.02
C PHE A 73 -9.43 -7.03 5.56
N TYR A 74 -10.51 -6.93 4.78
CA TYR A 74 -10.51 -7.19 3.34
C TYR A 74 -11.62 -6.44 2.61
N ILE A 75 -11.46 -6.30 1.30
CA ILE A 75 -12.50 -5.84 0.37
C ILE A 75 -12.90 -7.04 -0.49
N GLU A 76 -14.19 -7.36 -0.55
CA GLU A 76 -14.71 -8.36 -1.48
C GLU A 76 -14.93 -7.71 -2.84
N SER A 77 -14.37 -8.31 -3.89
CA SER A 77 -14.66 -7.95 -5.27
C SER A 77 -15.43 -9.06 -5.96
N HIS A 78 -16.33 -8.66 -6.85
CA HIS A 78 -17.07 -9.56 -7.73
C HIS A 78 -16.64 -9.43 -9.20
N GLU A 79 -15.65 -8.59 -9.49
CA GLU A 79 -15.18 -8.32 -10.85
C GLU A 79 -14.12 -9.34 -11.29
N PRO A 80 -14.28 -10.03 -12.44
CA PRO A 80 -13.29 -11.01 -12.93
C PRO A 80 -11.87 -10.46 -13.15
N VAL A 81 -11.74 -9.15 -13.37
CA VAL A 81 -10.45 -8.47 -13.52
C VAL A 81 -9.55 -8.62 -12.29
N SER A 82 -10.15 -8.84 -11.11
CA SER A 82 -9.44 -9.03 -9.84
C SER A 82 -8.50 -10.23 -9.83
N GLU A 83 -8.79 -11.26 -10.63
CA GLU A 83 -7.93 -12.44 -10.78
C GLU A 83 -6.58 -12.11 -11.43
N PHE A 84 -6.56 -11.14 -12.33
CA PHE A 84 -5.39 -10.81 -13.15
C PHE A 84 -4.71 -9.51 -12.71
N PHE A 85 -5.51 -8.54 -12.24
CA PHE A 85 -5.06 -7.20 -11.87
C PHE A 85 -5.65 -6.77 -10.52
N PRO A 86 -5.32 -7.47 -9.42
CA PRO A 86 -5.92 -7.20 -8.11
C PRO A 86 -5.65 -5.78 -7.61
N ASP A 87 -4.46 -5.21 -7.87
CA ASP A 87 -4.15 -3.83 -7.48
C ASP A 87 -5.04 -2.81 -8.21
N ALA A 88 -5.28 -3.01 -9.51
CA ALA A 88 -6.17 -2.14 -10.28
C ALA A 88 -7.64 -2.27 -9.83
N ALA A 89 -8.10 -3.50 -9.58
CA ALA A 89 -9.46 -3.77 -9.09
C ALA A 89 -9.68 -3.15 -7.69
N LEU A 90 -8.68 -3.25 -6.83
CA LEU A 90 -8.67 -2.61 -5.52
C LEU A 90 -8.71 -1.09 -5.65
N LYS A 91 -7.84 -0.50 -6.48
CA LYS A 91 -7.79 0.96 -6.69
C LYS A 91 -9.12 1.51 -7.20
N ARG A 92 -9.82 0.76 -8.06
CA ARG A 92 -11.18 1.10 -8.51
C ARG A 92 -12.15 1.20 -7.32
N HIS A 93 -12.17 0.21 -6.43
CA HIS A 93 -13.02 0.26 -5.22
C HIS A 93 -12.58 1.37 -4.28
N LEU A 94 -11.29 1.43 -3.92
CA LEU A 94 -10.80 2.40 -2.95
C LEU A 94 -10.98 3.84 -3.44
N PHE A 95 -10.61 4.16 -4.67
CA PHE A 95 -10.60 5.55 -5.11
C PHE A 95 -11.98 6.07 -5.52
N HIS A 96 -12.94 5.18 -5.78
CA HIS A 96 -14.32 5.55 -6.06
C HIS A 96 -15.22 5.49 -4.82
N ASP A 97 -15.15 4.40 -4.05
CA ASP A 97 -16.10 4.11 -2.97
C ASP A 97 -15.59 4.54 -1.58
N ASN A 98 -14.26 4.59 -1.37
CA ASN A 98 -13.66 5.00 -0.09
C ASN A 98 -12.29 5.69 -0.26
N PRO A 99 -12.26 6.87 -0.90
CA PRO A 99 -11.01 7.56 -1.26
C PRO A 99 -10.15 7.90 -0.04
N GLU A 100 -10.74 8.10 1.14
CA GLU A 100 -10.03 8.31 2.40
C GLU A 100 -9.15 7.13 2.78
N LEU A 101 -9.70 5.91 2.73
CA LEU A 101 -8.96 4.67 2.97
C LEU A 101 -7.91 4.43 1.89
N GLY A 102 -8.24 4.73 0.62
CA GLY A 102 -7.28 4.70 -0.48
C GLY A 102 -6.06 5.56 -0.21
N LEU A 103 -6.28 6.78 0.30
CA LEU A 103 -5.20 7.70 0.63
C LEU A 103 -4.38 7.22 1.82
N GLU A 104 -5.01 6.65 2.85
CA GLU A 104 -4.31 6.08 4.00
C GLU A 104 -3.37 4.93 3.61
N ILE A 105 -3.84 4.04 2.72
CA ILE A 105 -3.05 2.94 2.18
C ILE A 105 -1.85 3.50 1.40
N LEU A 106 -2.07 4.49 0.53
CA LEU A 106 -1.01 5.13 -0.25
C LEU A 106 0.02 5.83 0.63
N LEU A 107 -0.40 6.64 1.61
CA LEU A 107 0.50 7.35 2.52
C LEU A 107 1.35 6.38 3.35
N LYS A 108 0.75 5.27 3.77
CA LYS A 108 1.47 4.21 4.49
C LYS A 108 2.51 3.51 3.62
N GLU A 109 2.19 3.25 2.35
CA GLU A 109 3.18 2.72 1.40
C GLU A 109 4.27 3.75 1.11
N LEU A 110 3.91 5.00 0.89
CA LEU A 110 4.82 6.10 0.62
C LEU A 110 5.81 6.32 1.78
N GLN A 111 5.31 6.32 3.03
CA GLN A 111 6.13 6.40 4.25
C GLN A 111 7.07 5.19 4.42
N TYR A 112 6.70 4.05 3.86
CA TYR A 112 7.61 2.92 3.79
C TYR A 112 8.68 3.15 2.72
N GLN A 113 8.29 3.57 1.52
CA GLN A 113 9.21 3.73 0.39
C GLN A 113 10.22 4.86 0.58
N ILE A 114 9.88 5.94 1.29
CA ILE A 114 10.85 7.01 1.58
C ILE A 114 12.12 6.49 2.28
N ASN A 115 12.00 5.38 3.01
CA ASN A 115 13.12 4.75 3.72
C ASN A 115 13.75 3.55 2.99
N ASN A 116 13.16 3.08 1.88
CA ASN A 116 13.54 1.80 1.25
C ASN A 116 13.71 1.88 -0.28
N ASP A 117 13.25 2.96 -0.93
CA ASP A 117 13.48 3.20 -2.34
C ASP A 117 14.87 3.80 -2.53
N GLU A 118 15.75 3.06 -3.19
CA GLU A 118 17.13 3.50 -3.44
C GLU A 118 17.21 4.56 -4.55
N SER A 119 16.17 4.68 -5.39
CA SER A 119 16.18 5.52 -6.59
C SER A 119 15.34 6.79 -6.47
N GLY A 120 14.37 6.81 -5.54
CA GLY A 120 13.34 7.84 -5.43
C GLY A 120 12.18 7.70 -6.43
N SER A 121 12.23 6.74 -7.36
CA SER A 121 11.22 6.58 -8.40
C SER A 121 9.86 6.10 -7.89
N GLU A 122 9.85 5.17 -6.94
CA GLU A 122 8.61 4.71 -6.31
C GLU A 122 8.04 5.77 -5.38
N VAL A 123 8.90 6.50 -4.66
CA VAL A 123 8.46 7.64 -3.83
C VAL A 123 7.82 8.72 -4.71
N ALA A 124 8.45 9.13 -5.80
CA ALA A 124 7.91 10.12 -6.73
C ALA A 124 6.58 9.67 -7.35
N ARG A 125 6.48 8.39 -7.75
CA ARG A 125 5.24 7.80 -8.29
C ARG A 125 4.11 7.84 -7.26
N LEU A 126 4.38 7.39 -6.03
CA LEU A 126 3.39 7.35 -4.95
C LEU A 126 2.99 8.76 -4.47
N LEU A 127 3.93 9.70 -4.44
CA LEU A 127 3.64 11.09 -4.06
C LEU A 127 2.63 11.72 -5.02
N ARG A 128 2.83 11.56 -6.33
CA ARG A 128 1.88 12.03 -7.35
C ARG A 128 0.51 11.38 -7.23
N GLU A 129 0.47 10.08 -6.91
CA GLU A 129 -0.79 9.37 -6.70
C GLU A 129 -1.51 9.89 -5.45
N ALA A 130 -0.76 10.13 -4.36
CA ALA A 130 -1.27 10.69 -3.12
C ALA A 130 -1.82 12.11 -3.29
N LEU A 131 -1.14 12.99 -4.03
CA LEU A 131 -1.60 14.37 -4.29
C LEU A 131 -2.92 14.41 -5.07
N LYS A 132 -3.05 13.55 -6.09
CA LYS A 132 -4.30 13.41 -6.85
C LYS A 132 -5.46 12.97 -5.97
N LEU A 133 -5.23 11.96 -5.13
CA LEU A 133 -6.28 11.45 -4.26
C LEU A 133 -6.60 12.42 -3.11
N PHE A 134 -5.58 13.08 -2.55
CA PHE A 134 -5.74 14.14 -1.55
C PHE A 134 -6.64 15.28 -2.03
N SER A 135 -6.55 15.64 -3.31
CA SER A 135 -7.42 16.67 -3.91
C SER A 135 -8.92 16.31 -3.84
N LEU A 136 -9.25 15.02 -3.75
CA LEU A 136 -10.63 14.54 -3.59
C LEU A 136 -11.06 14.50 -2.12
N VAL A 137 -10.13 14.23 -1.21
CA VAL A 137 -10.37 14.04 0.23
C VAL A 137 -9.39 14.85 1.09
N PRO A 138 -9.41 16.20 0.99
CA PRO A 138 -8.41 17.03 1.66
C PRO A 138 -8.54 16.95 3.17
N SER A 139 -7.40 16.81 3.85
CA SER A 139 -7.31 16.78 5.31
C SER A 139 -6.04 17.47 5.78
N LYS A 140 -6.14 18.30 6.82
CA LYS A 140 -4.98 18.97 7.40
C LYS A 140 -3.91 17.98 7.88
N GLU A 141 -4.33 16.90 8.54
CA GLU A 141 -3.42 15.86 9.03
C GLU A 141 -2.68 15.15 7.87
N LYS A 142 -3.43 14.71 6.86
CA LYS A 142 -2.85 14.02 5.68
C LYS A 142 -1.96 14.98 4.87
N GLY A 143 -2.31 16.27 4.84
CA GLY A 143 -1.51 17.32 4.19
C GLY A 143 -0.16 17.52 4.88
N PHE A 144 -0.11 17.54 6.21
CA PHE A 144 1.16 17.57 6.95
C PHE A 144 2.01 16.33 6.67
N GLN A 145 1.42 15.13 6.67
CA GLN A 145 2.15 13.90 6.36
C GLN A 145 2.78 13.94 4.96
N ILE A 146 2.02 14.38 3.94
CA ILE A 146 2.53 14.54 2.57
C ILE A 146 3.71 15.53 2.54
N LEU A 147 3.59 16.67 3.23
CA LEU A 147 4.62 17.69 3.26
C LEU A 147 5.90 17.20 3.96
N GLU A 148 5.78 16.47 5.06
CA GLU A 148 6.93 15.87 5.77
C GLU A 148 7.66 14.85 4.89
N ILE A 149 6.91 13.97 4.23
CA ILE A 149 7.48 12.99 3.30
C ILE A 149 8.17 13.70 2.13
N PHE A 150 7.56 14.76 1.58
CA PHE A 150 8.14 15.48 0.46
C PHE A 150 9.47 16.15 0.84
N ARG A 151 9.56 16.79 2.01
CA ARG A 151 10.82 17.37 2.50
C ARG A 151 11.92 16.31 2.68
N GLU A 152 11.53 15.14 3.17
CA GLU A 152 12.45 14.02 3.29
C GLU A 152 12.90 13.50 1.90
N PHE A 153 11.99 13.50 0.92
CA PHE A 153 12.31 13.14 -0.46
C PHE A 153 13.32 14.12 -1.06
N GLU A 154 13.12 15.42 -0.92
CA GLU A 154 14.09 16.44 -1.36
C GLU A 154 15.47 16.25 -0.72
N ARG A 155 15.49 15.89 0.57
CA ARG A 155 16.73 15.65 1.32
C ARG A 155 17.48 14.41 0.84
N LEU A 156 16.75 13.32 0.53
CA LEU A 156 17.33 12.04 0.13
C LEU A 156 17.70 12.00 -1.35
N PHE A 157 16.96 12.72 -2.21
CA PHE A 157 17.13 12.72 -3.66
C PHE A 157 17.29 14.16 -4.20
N PRO A 158 18.34 14.90 -3.79
CA PRO A 158 18.51 16.32 -4.13
C PRO A 158 18.65 16.56 -5.65
N ASP A 159 19.21 15.58 -6.37
CA ASP A 159 19.44 15.65 -7.82
C ASP A 159 18.32 14.99 -8.64
N TYR A 160 17.17 14.68 -8.02
CA TYR A 160 16.06 14.06 -8.75
C TYR A 160 15.40 15.08 -9.68
N ASN A 161 15.41 14.81 -10.99
CA ASN A 161 14.98 15.77 -12.01
C ASN A 161 13.55 16.31 -11.82
N LEU A 162 12.65 15.52 -11.21
CA LEU A 162 11.26 15.92 -11.00
C LEU A 162 11.04 16.74 -9.72
N THR A 163 12.05 16.94 -8.87
CA THR A 163 11.88 17.56 -7.55
C THR A 163 11.20 18.93 -7.63
N GLY A 164 11.62 19.82 -8.52
CA GLY A 164 11.03 21.14 -8.66
C GLY A 164 9.60 21.14 -9.22
N GLU A 165 9.22 20.14 -10.01
CA GLU A 165 7.83 19.96 -10.46
C GLU A 165 6.96 19.45 -9.31
N LEU A 166 7.46 18.47 -8.55
CA LEU A 166 6.77 17.92 -7.39
C LEU A 166 6.59 18.97 -6.29
N GLU A 167 7.59 19.83 -6.04
CA GLU A 167 7.49 20.92 -5.07
C GLU A 167 6.32 21.85 -5.39
N LYS A 168 6.17 22.22 -6.67
CA LYS A 168 5.05 23.05 -7.13
C LYS A 168 3.73 22.33 -6.94
N GLU A 169 3.63 21.07 -7.35
CA GLU A 169 2.41 20.27 -7.22
C GLU A 169 1.99 20.11 -5.74
N VAL A 170 2.94 19.87 -4.84
CA VAL A 170 2.70 19.82 -3.39
C VAL A 170 2.19 21.16 -2.86
N LYS A 171 2.86 22.27 -3.18
CA LYS A 171 2.45 23.62 -2.73
C LYS A 171 1.06 23.99 -3.23
N GLU A 172 0.75 23.70 -4.49
CA GLU A 172 -0.54 24.00 -5.10
C GLU A 172 -1.67 23.16 -4.49
N THR A 173 -1.46 21.85 -4.37
CA THR A 173 -2.44 20.91 -3.81
C THR A 173 -2.75 21.21 -2.35
N LEU A 174 -1.72 21.55 -1.58
CA LEU A 174 -1.86 21.76 -0.14
C LEU A 174 -2.25 23.20 0.24
N LYS A 175 -2.28 24.15 -0.71
CA LYS A 175 -2.58 25.57 -0.46
C LYS A 175 -3.90 25.83 0.27
N GLY A 176 -4.91 24.98 0.03
CA GLY A 176 -6.23 25.05 0.67
C GLY A 176 -6.26 24.54 2.11
N CYS A 177 -5.22 23.81 2.52
CA CYS A 177 -5.02 23.41 3.90
C CYS A 177 -4.13 24.48 4.54
N SER A 178 -4.63 25.25 5.50
CA SER A 178 -3.81 26.20 6.27
C SER A 178 -2.79 25.44 7.14
N LEU A 179 -1.73 24.95 6.49
CA LEU A 179 -0.60 24.19 7.04
C LEU A 179 0.52 25.13 7.48
#